data_AF-A0A8S0WLQ9-F1
#
_entry.id   AF-A0A8S0WLQ9-F1
#
_cell.length_a   1.000
_cell.length_b   1.000
_cell.length_c   1.000
_cell.angle_alpha   90.00
_cell.angle_beta   90.00
_cell.angle_gamma   90.00
#
_symmetry.space_group_name_H-M   'P 1'
#
loop_
_entity.id
_entity.type
_entity.pdbx_description
1 polymer ?
#
loop_
_entity_poly.entity_id
_entity_poly.type
_entity_poly.pdbx_seq_one_letter_code
_entity_poly.pdbx_strand_id
1 'polypeptide(L)'
;MALEHGINANLLRKWINQYRENNSSAIPGAPSALSAFAPVLSLETPKSVEISLSVTLANGVKLALQGVRLSDLSPLLNDLAALPCSVSNRD
;
A
#
# COMPACT_ATOMS: atom_id res chain seq x y z
N MET A 1 17.06 11.65 -12.05
CA MET A 1 17.48 10.58 -13.01
C MET A 1 17.69 9.27 -12.25
N ALA A 2 17.46 8.08 -12.82
CA ALA A 2 17.46 6.80 -12.09
C ALA A 2 18.69 6.55 -11.18
N LEU A 3 19.87 7.03 -11.60
CA LEU A 3 21.11 6.97 -10.82
C LEU A 3 21.08 7.81 -9.53
N GLU A 4 20.38 8.95 -9.52
CA GLU A 4 20.25 9.83 -8.33
C GLU A 4 19.46 9.14 -7.20
N HIS A 5 18.65 8.14 -7.53
CA HIS A 5 17.88 7.35 -6.57
C HIS A 5 18.51 5.96 -6.31
N GLY A 6 19.73 5.70 -6.79
CA GLY A 6 20.39 4.41 -6.65
C GLY A 6 19.72 3.27 -7.43
N ILE A 7 18.88 3.59 -8.42
CA ILE A 7 18.13 2.61 -9.21
C ILE A 7 18.90 2.27 -10.49
N ASN A 8 19.12 0.97 -10.71
CA ASN A 8 19.78 0.48 -11.91
C ASN A 8 18.90 0.73 -13.16
N ALA A 9 19.44 1.43 -14.16
CA ALA A 9 18.71 1.78 -15.39
C ALA A 9 18.23 0.55 -16.20
N ASN A 10 18.96 -0.57 -16.14
CA ASN A 10 18.53 -1.81 -16.80
C ASN A 10 17.30 -2.41 -16.10
N LEU A 11 17.22 -2.25 -14.77
CA LEU A 11 16.09 -2.71 -13.98
C LEU A 11 14.84 -1.87 -14.28
N LEU A 12 14.99 -0.54 -14.37
CA LEU A 12 13.92 0.38 -14.78
C LEU A 12 13.36 0.01 -16.17
N ARG A 13 14.25 -0.29 -17.14
CA ARG A 13 13.84 -0.73 -18.48
C ARG A 13 13.05 -2.04 -18.44
N LYS A 14 13.50 -3.02 -17.64
CA LYS A 14 12.77 -4.29 -17.48
C LYS A 14 11.38 -4.08 -16.89
N TRP A 15 11.25 -3.24 -15.87
CA TRP A 15 9.96 -2.94 -15.24
C TRP A 15 9.01 -2.20 -16.19
N ILE A 16 9.51 -1.25 -16.98
CA ILE A 16 8.71 -0.56 -18.00
C ILE A 16 8.19 -1.56 -19.04
N ASN A 17 9.04 -2.47 -19.51
CA ASN A 17 8.62 -3.49 -20.48
C ASN A 17 7.57 -4.44 -19.89
N GLN A 18 7.81 -4.95 -18.68
CA GLN A 18 6.86 -5.82 -17.99
C GLN A 18 5.52 -5.12 -17.74
N TYR A 19 5.54 -3.88 -17.27
CA TYR A 19 4.32 -3.10 -17.06
C TYR A 19 3.54 -2.90 -18.36
N ARG A 20 4.24 -2.60 -19.46
CA ARG A 20 3.60 -2.44 -20.78
C ARG A 20 3.02 -3.74 -21.30
N GLU A 21 3.72 -4.86 -21.16
CA GLU A 21 3.22 -6.19 -21.56
C GLU A 21 2.00 -6.59 -20.73
N ASN A 22 2.07 -6.37 -19.41
CA ASN A 22 0.97 -6.63 -18.49
C ASN A 22 -0.24 -5.72 -18.75
N ASN A 23 -0.01 -4.48 -19.21
CA ASN A 23 -1.07 -3.54 -19.60
C ASN A 23 -1.50 -3.67 -21.07
N SER A 24 -0.77 -4.38 -21.93
CA SER A 24 -1.13 -4.56 -23.35
C SER A 24 -2.15 -5.69 -23.57
N SER A 25 -2.52 -6.45 -22.53
CA SER A 25 -3.78 -7.22 -22.54
C SER A 25 -5.02 -6.34 -22.44
N ALA A 26 -4.88 -5.03 -22.21
CA ALA A 26 -5.92 -4.04 -22.46
C ALA A 26 -5.73 -3.44 -23.87
N ILE A 27 -6.50 -3.93 -24.83
CA ILE A 27 -6.37 -3.68 -26.28
C ILE A 27 -6.51 -2.18 -26.63
N PRO A 28 -5.62 -1.62 -27.48
CA PRO A 28 -5.85 -0.35 -28.18
C PRO A 28 -6.55 -0.60 -29.53
N GLY A 29 -7.76 -0.05 -29.69
CA GLY A 29 -8.39 0.23 -30.99
C GLY A 29 -8.95 -0.95 -31.79
N ALA A 30 -10.27 -1.14 -31.75
CA ALA A 30 -11.06 -1.81 -32.80
C ALA A 30 -12.48 -1.20 -32.85
N PRO A 31 -13.11 -1.13 -34.04
CA PRO A 31 -14.21 -0.21 -34.33
C PRO A 31 -15.53 -0.61 -33.68
N SER A 32 -16.34 0.43 -33.42
CA SER A 32 -17.77 0.45 -33.15
C SER A 32 -18.52 -0.83 -33.58
N ALA A 33 -18.64 -1.77 -32.65
CA ALA A 33 -19.83 -2.59 -32.55
C ALA A 33 -20.58 -2.08 -31.33
N LEU A 34 -21.75 -1.47 -31.55
CA LEU A 34 -22.71 -1.15 -30.49
C LEU A 34 -23.25 -2.49 -29.94
N SER A 35 -22.43 -3.21 -29.19
CA SER A 35 -22.93 -4.22 -28.27
C SER A 35 -23.62 -3.44 -27.15
N ALA A 36 -24.95 -3.48 -27.13
CA ALA A 36 -25.77 -2.95 -26.03
C ALA A 36 -25.45 -3.62 -24.67
N PHE A 37 -24.62 -4.66 -24.68
CA PHE A 37 -24.05 -5.30 -23.52
C PHE A 37 -22.58 -4.92 -23.43
N ALA A 38 -22.30 -3.82 -22.73
CA ALA A 38 -20.98 -3.54 -22.22
C ALA A 38 -20.63 -4.59 -21.16
N PRO A 39 -19.49 -5.30 -21.25
CA PRO A 39 -19.04 -6.18 -20.18
C PRO A 39 -18.89 -5.36 -18.90
N VAL A 40 -19.55 -5.79 -17.81
CA VAL A 40 -19.30 -5.23 -16.48
C VAL A 40 -17.91 -5.66 -16.07
N LEU A 41 -16.92 -4.83 -16.36
CA LEU A 41 -15.57 -5.00 -15.83
C LEU A 41 -15.64 -4.63 -14.36
N SER A 42 -15.66 -5.64 -13.48
CA SER A 42 -15.42 -5.44 -12.05
C SER A 42 -14.05 -4.79 -11.92
N LEU A 43 -14.06 -3.50 -11.57
CA LEU A 43 -12.86 -2.78 -11.19
C LEU A 43 -12.31 -3.51 -9.96
N GLU A 44 -11.23 -4.28 -10.15
CA GLU A 44 -10.52 -4.90 -9.06
C GLU A 44 -10.11 -3.76 -8.12
N THR A 45 -10.81 -3.66 -6.98
CA THR A 45 -10.51 -2.68 -5.95
C THR A 45 -9.02 -2.80 -5.64
N PRO A 46 -8.24 -1.70 -5.71
CA PRO A 46 -6.80 -1.77 -5.50
C PRO A 46 -6.56 -2.54 -4.22
N LYS A 47 -5.82 -3.65 -4.34
CA LYS A 47 -5.53 -4.59 -3.24
C LYS A 47 -4.87 -3.78 -2.14
N SER A 48 -5.69 -3.35 -1.19
CA SER A 48 -5.28 -2.31 -0.26
C SER A 48 -4.24 -2.93 0.65
N VAL A 49 -3.03 -2.37 0.60
CA VAL A 49 -1.86 -2.90 1.31
C VAL A 49 -2.11 -2.74 2.79
N GLU A 50 -2.35 -3.87 3.42
CA GLU A 50 -2.71 -3.97 4.81
C GLU A 50 -1.46 -4.35 5.61
N ILE A 51 -1.19 -3.62 6.68
CA ILE A 51 0.08 -3.72 7.41
C ILE A 51 -0.21 -4.30 8.79
N SER A 52 0.73 -5.11 9.27
CA SER A 52 0.78 -5.57 10.66
C SER A 52 1.88 -4.81 11.39
N LEU A 53 1.54 -4.16 12.50
CA LEU A 53 2.44 -3.42 13.37
C LEU A 53 2.50 -4.11 14.73
N SER A 54 3.69 -4.48 15.20
CA SER A 54 3.91 -5.03 16.53
C SER A 54 4.95 -4.18 17.27
N VAL A 55 4.55 -3.56 18.39
CA VAL A 55 5.40 -2.64 19.17
C VAL A 55 5.33 -3.01 20.65
N THR A 56 6.46 -2.91 21.34
CA THR A 56 6.51 -2.96 22.81
C THR A 56 6.84 -1.57 23.32
N LEU A 57 5.95 -1.00 24.12
CA LEU A 57 6.13 0.31 24.73
C LEU A 57 7.15 0.21 25.87
N ALA A 58 7.74 1.35 26.27
CA ALA A 58 8.76 1.40 27.33
C ALA A 58 8.26 0.89 28.69
N ASN A 59 6.94 0.89 28.91
CA ASN A 59 6.27 0.30 30.08
C ASN A 59 6.05 -1.23 29.96
N GLY A 60 6.56 -1.87 28.92
CA GLY A 60 6.41 -3.32 28.68
C GLY A 60 5.09 -3.73 28.03
N VAL A 61 4.16 -2.78 27.77
CA VAL A 61 2.90 -3.09 27.09
C VAL A 61 3.17 -3.47 25.65
N LYS A 62 2.61 -4.60 25.21
CA LYS A 62 2.72 -5.09 23.84
C LYS A 62 1.46 -4.71 23.08
N LEU A 63 1.65 -4.01 21.96
CA LEU A 63 0.61 -3.62 21.03
C LEU A 63 0.81 -4.37 19.72
N ALA A 64 -0.22 -5.08 19.28
CA ALA A 64 -0.23 -5.74 17.97
C ALA A 64 -1.47 -5.26 17.20
N LEU A 65 -1.23 -4.54 16.11
CA LEU A 65 -2.26 -4.05 15.20
C LEU A 65 -2.14 -4.82 13.90
N GLN A 66 -3.24 -5.43 13.48
CA GLN A 66 -3.36 -6.06 12.18
C GLN A 66 -4.44 -5.31 11.41
N GLY A 67 -4.33 -5.29 10.10
CA GLY A 67 -5.43 -4.75 9.31
C GLY A 67 -5.31 -3.27 8.95
N VAL A 68 -4.18 -2.62 9.26
CA VAL A 68 -4.11 -1.15 9.25
C VAL A 68 -3.64 -0.65 7.88
N ARG A 69 -4.30 0.39 7.36
CA ARG A 69 -3.85 1.09 6.15
C ARG A 69 -2.64 1.96 6.49
N LEU A 70 -1.74 2.13 5.52
CA LEU A 70 -0.52 2.93 5.72
C LEU A 70 -0.82 4.39 6.07
N SER A 71 -1.93 4.93 5.57
CA SER A 71 -2.44 6.28 5.88
C SER A 71 -2.83 6.44 7.35
N ASP A 72 -3.34 5.38 7.97
CA ASP A 72 -3.97 5.43 9.29
C ASP A 72 -2.95 5.15 10.40
N LEU A 73 -1.77 4.64 10.03
CA LEU A 73 -0.69 4.31 10.95
C LEU A 73 -0.12 5.56 11.66
N SER A 74 0.08 6.64 10.90
CA SER A 74 0.68 7.88 11.40
C SER A 74 -0.19 8.57 12.48
N PRO A 75 -1.49 8.83 12.24
CA PRO A 75 -2.35 9.42 13.28
C PRO A 75 -2.46 8.49 14.50
N LEU A 76 -2.58 7.19 14.29
CA LEU A 76 -2.69 6.22 15.39
C LEU A 76 -1.41 6.18 16.26
N LEU A 77 -0.22 6.23 15.66
CA LEU A 77 1.05 6.34 16.38
C LEU A 77 1.15 7.65 17.17
N ASN A 78 0.64 8.74 16.60
CA ASN A 78 0.63 10.05 17.26
C ASN A 78 -0.32 10.07 18.47
N ASP A 79 -1.49 9.46 18.34
CA ASP A 79 -2.46 9.30 19.43
C ASP A 79 -1.88 8.45 20.57
N LEU A 80 -1.22 7.33 20.24
CA LEU A 80 -0.53 6.49 21.22
C LEU A 80 0.61 7.22 21.94
N ALA A 81 1.33 8.08 21.23
CA ALA A 81 2.40 8.90 21.81
C ALA A 81 1.87 10.03 22.71
N ALA A 82 0.64 10.50 22.46
CA ALA A 82 -0.03 11.51 23.25
C ALA A 82 -0.71 10.94 24.52
N LEU A 83 -0.80 9.62 24.67
CA LEU A 83 -1.33 9.01 25.88
C LEU A 83 -0.45 9.37 27.09
N PRO A 84 -1.05 9.78 28.22
CA PRO A 84 -0.28 10.05 29.43
C PRO A 84 0.49 8.78 29.82
N CYS A 85 1.81 8.89 29.91
CA CYS A 85 2.66 7.81 30.40
C CYS A 85 2.14 7.38 31.77
N SER A 86 1.53 6.20 31.84
CA SER A 86 1.02 5.68 33.10
C SER A 86 2.20 5.52 34.05
N VAL A 87 2.18 6.30 35.13
CA VAL A 87 3.13 6.18 36.23
C VAL A 87 2.86 4.82 36.86
N SER A 88 3.74 3.85 36.61
CA SER A 88 3.70 2.56 37.28
C SER A 88 3.98 2.82 38.76
N ASN A 89 2.93 2.90 39.58
CA ASN A 89 3.08 2.82 41.02
C ASN A 89 3.65 1.43 41.34
N ARG A 90 4.92 1.40 41.73
CA ARG A 90 5.56 0.22 42.30
C ARG A 90 5.45 0.37 43.82
N ASP A 91 4.35 -0.12 44.38
CA ASP A 91 4.31 -0.53 45.79
C ASP A 91 5.14 -1.83 45.95
#